data_AF-A0ABD3PW73-F1
#
_entry.id   AF-A0ABD3PW73-F1
#
_cell.length_a   1.000
_cell.length_b   1.000
_cell.length_c   1.000
_cell.angle_alpha   90.00
_cell.angle_beta   90.00
_cell.angle_gamma   90.00
#
_symmetry.space_group_name_H-M   'P 1'
#
loop_
_entity.id
_entity.type
_entity.pdbx_description
1 polymer ?
#
loop_
_entity_poly.entity_id
_entity_poly.type
_entity_poly.pdbx_seq_one_letter_code
_entity_poly.pdbx_strand_id
1 'polypeptide(L)'
;MQRYLKKSFPLKLVIGLPSNPGWDSVRLNRLTEWADEVQPNRPIICEYQPEGWWLWRKWNGTVLKATWGSVLFAMMTGLSNYKLWNGPAIDTTSRLIKRLSAVTKVWEYQLTLSTFILTFFLSQAFSYWQKVYNTTRMIQGRINDFCMLLTMGAERGVDDANSKTKARSNASTVDKGSRGFSKRAEEFVNLCMRYARLSHTFFWAATATSSNGLNDCEKYSTDGSDAVPIDDDHIGPLLLSPYGLKALVKAGQLTKEEREGLMGSGLPPS
;
A
#
# COMPACT_ATOMS: atom_id res chain seq x y z
N MET A 1 25.33 -48.41 27.39
CA MET A 1 24.08 -47.67 27.63
C MET A 1 23.74 -46.92 26.34
N GLN A 2 22.79 -47.46 25.56
CA GLN A 2 21.92 -46.83 24.52
C GLN A 2 22.44 -45.54 23.82
N ARG A 3 22.55 -45.37 22.50
CA ARG A 3 21.87 -45.97 21.33
C ARG A 3 22.70 -45.68 20.05
N TYR A 4 22.60 -46.63 19.13
CA TYR A 4 22.96 -46.59 17.72
C TYR A 4 21.99 -45.72 16.88
N LEU A 5 22.47 -45.11 15.77
CA LEU A 5 22.06 -45.37 14.35
C LEU A 5 22.14 -44.15 13.42
N LYS A 6 23.11 -44.23 12.52
CA LYS A 6 23.12 -43.90 11.08
C LYS A 6 21.71 -43.73 10.46
N LYS A 7 21.47 -42.64 9.72
CA LYS A 7 20.66 -42.68 8.48
C LYS A 7 20.88 -41.46 7.58
N SER A 8 20.89 -41.79 6.29
CA SER A 8 21.17 -41.04 5.08
C SER A 8 20.04 -40.08 4.65
N PHE A 9 20.43 -39.11 3.82
CA PHE A 9 19.64 -38.17 3.00
C PHE A 9 18.24 -38.63 2.56
N PRO A 10 17.32 -37.66 2.34
CA PRO A 10 17.04 -37.32 0.95
C PRO A 10 17.03 -35.80 0.70
N LEU A 11 17.76 -35.38 -0.34
CA LEU A 11 17.44 -34.20 -1.14
C LEU A 11 16.02 -34.41 -1.68
N LYS A 12 15.04 -33.71 -1.11
CA LYS A 12 13.71 -33.60 -1.73
C LYS A 12 13.82 -32.62 -2.89
N LEU A 13 14.06 -33.19 -4.07
CA LEU A 13 13.71 -32.60 -5.35
C LEU A 13 12.17 -32.56 -5.39
N VAL A 14 11.58 -31.45 -4.90
CA VAL A 14 10.14 -31.20 -5.06
C VAL A 14 9.93 -30.61 -6.44
N ILE A 15 9.60 -31.53 -7.35
CA ILE A 15 8.92 -31.31 -8.62
C ILE A 15 7.77 -30.32 -8.41
N GLY A 16 7.66 -29.36 -9.33
CA GLY A 16 6.68 -28.29 -9.33
C GLY A 16 5.26 -28.76 -9.02
N LEU A 17 4.72 -28.25 -7.92
CA LEU A 17 3.30 -27.98 -7.81
C LEU A 17 3.09 -26.50 -8.16
N PRO A 18 2.00 -26.15 -8.86
CA PRO A 18 1.67 -24.75 -9.10
C PRO A 18 1.56 -24.07 -7.74
N SER A 19 2.44 -23.10 -7.50
CA SER A 19 2.43 -22.20 -6.37
C SER A 19 1.05 -21.56 -6.28
N ASN A 20 0.18 -22.09 -5.43
CA ASN A 20 -0.97 -21.36 -4.90
C ASN A 20 -0.38 -20.18 -4.12
N PRO A 21 -0.51 -18.92 -4.56
CA PRO A 21 -0.22 -17.81 -3.68
C PRO A 21 -1.42 -17.75 -2.72
N GLY A 22 -1.19 -18.31 -1.52
CA GLY A 22 -2.16 -18.35 -0.45
C GLY A 22 -2.56 -16.95 -0.03
N TRP A 23 -3.69 -16.48 -0.55
CA TRP A 23 -4.51 -15.51 0.17
C TRP A 23 -5.11 -16.25 1.37
N ASP A 24 -4.39 -16.20 2.48
CA ASP A 24 -4.90 -16.69 3.76
C ASP A 24 -6.24 -15.99 4.04
N SER A 25 -7.31 -16.75 4.29
CA SER A 25 -8.63 -16.22 4.63
C SER A 25 -8.56 -15.22 5.78
N VAL A 26 -7.57 -15.38 6.66
CA VAL A 26 -7.34 -14.47 7.78
C VAL A 26 -6.91 -13.07 7.30
N ARG A 27 -6.16 -12.95 6.21
CA ARG A 27 -5.74 -11.65 5.65
C ARG A 27 -6.87 -10.93 4.93
N LEU A 28 -7.67 -11.68 4.18
CA LEU A 28 -8.84 -11.14 3.50
C LEU A 28 -9.91 -10.72 4.51
N ASN A 29 -10.15 -11.54 5.54
CA ASN A 29 -11.02 -11.19 6.65
C ASN A 29 -10.52 -9.95 7.39
N ARG A 30 -9.21 -9.74 7.51
CA ARG A 30 -8.64 -8.50 8.08
C ARG A 30 -8.87 -7.27 7.19
N LEU A 31 -8.78 -7.42 5.86
CA LEU A 31 -9.13 -6.35 4.92
C LEU A 31 -10.63 -6.03 4.94
N THR A 32 -11.46 -7.06 5.04
CA THR A 32 -12.91 -6.93 5.19
C THR A 32 -13.26 -6.30 6.54
N GLU A 33 -12.63 -6.72 7.63
CA GLU A 33 -12.79 -6.15 8.98
C GLU A 33 -12.36 -4.67 9.01
N TRP A 34 -11.26 -4.33 8.34
CA TRP A 34 -10.83 -2.94 8.16
C TRP A 34 -11.82 -2.12 7.31
N ALA A 35 -12.46 -2.75 6.31
CA ALA A 35 -13.47 -2.12 5.47
C ALA A 35 -14.87 -2.03 6.15
N ASP A 36 -15.12 -2.88 7.15
CA ASP A 36 -16.38 -3.00 7.90
C ASP A 36 -16.34 -2.25 9.24
N GLU A 37 -15.17 -1.75 9.67
CA GLU A 37 -15.05 -0.91 10.86
C GLU A 37 -15.89 0.36 10.74
N VAL A 38 -16.82 0.51 11.69
CA VAL A 38 -17.79 1.62 11.74
C VAL A 38 -17.12 2.95 12.11
N GLN A 39 -15.96 2.90 12.74
CA GLN A 39 -15.13 4.08 13.01
C GLN A 39 -14.08 4.22 11.91
N PRO A 40 -13.76 5.45 11.47
CA PRO A 40 -12.70 5.68 10.50
C PRO A 40 -11.37 5.21 11.09
N ASN A 41 -10.94 3.99 10.76
CA ASN A 41 -9.84 3.32 11.45
C ASN A 41 -8.44 3.89 11.12
N ARG A 42 -8.40 4.96 10.31
CA ARG A 42 -7.37 6.01 10.19
C ARG A 42 -7.82 7.00 9.12
N PRO A 43 -7.38 8.26 9.17
CA PRO A 43 -7.38 9.07 7.96
C PRO A 43 -6.53 8.33 6.91
N ILE A 44 -7.08 8.12 5.70
CA ILE A 44 -6.43 7.34 4.62
C ILE A 44 -5.03 7.87 4.31
N ILE A 45 -4.78 9.14 4.64
CA ILE A 45 -3.43 9.64 4.83
C ILE A 45 -3.27 10.05 6.30
N CYS A 46 -2.36 9.38 7.00
CA CYS A 46 -1.88 9.77 8.32
C CYS A 46 -1.45 11.24 8.32
N GLU A 47 -1.99 12.02 9.25
CA GLU A 47 -1.50 13.39 9.48
C GLU A 47 -0.02 13.32 9.85
N TYR A 48 0.81 13.98 9.05
CA TYR A 48 2.24 14.03 9.30
C TYR A 48 2.48 14.99 10.48
N GLN A 49 2.73 14.42 11.67
CA GLN A 49 3.16 15.17 12.85
C GLN A 49 4.68 14.94 13.04
N PRO A 50 5.55 15.83 12.51
CA PRO A 50 6.98 15.63 12.61
C PRO A 50 7.50 16.04 13.98
N GLU A 51 7.66 15.08 14.89
CA GLU A 51 8.64 15.26 15.96
C GLU A 51 10.04 15.05 15.38
N GLY A 52 10.85 16.11 15.36
CA GLY A 52 12.17 16.09 14.72
C GLY A 52 13.07 14.97 15.22
N TRP A 53 13.00 14.64 16.52
CA TRP A 53 13.81 13.57 17.09
C TRP A 53 13.31 12.16 16.77
N TRP A 54 11.99 11.99 16.64
CA TRP A 54 11.38 10.73 16.21
C TRP A 54 11.78 10.38 14.77
N LEU A 55 11.87 11.37 13.88
CA LEU A 55 12.32 11.20 12.50
C LEU A 55 13.72 10.58 12.39
N TRP A 56 14.65 10.97 13.25
CA TRP A 56 16.01 10.42 13.26
C TRP A 56 16.09 8.96 13.75
N ARG A 57 15.10 8.52 14.52
CA ARG A 57 15.03 7.13 15.01
C ARG A 57 14.32 6.19 14.04
N LYS A 58 13.63 6.74 13.03
CA LYS A 58 12.85 5.93 12.09
C LYS A 58 13.76 5.32 11.02
N TRP A 59 13.77 3.99 10.93
CA TRP A 59 14.51 3.29 9.88
C TRP A 59 13.69 3.15 8.59
N ASN A 60 12.39 2.83 8.70
CA ASN A 60 11.54 2.62 7.54
C ASN A 60 11.09 3.93 6.89
N GLY A 61 11.27 4.03 5.58
CA GLY A 61 10.88 5.20 4.78
C GLY A 61 11.84 6.38 4.88
N THR A 62 13.03 6.21 5.47
CA THR A 62 14.04 7.27 5.53
C THR A 62 15.07 7.13 4.41
N VAL A 63 15.73 8.25 4.10
CA VAL A 63 16.84 8.30 3.13
C VAL A 63 17.94 7.32 3.51
N LEU A 64 18.17 7.10 4.81
CA LEU A 64 19.16 6.14 5.30
C LEU A 64 18.89 4.72 4.80
N LYS A 65 17.64 4.24 4.86
CA LYS A 65 17.29 2.90 4.34
C LYS A 65 17.46 2.81 2.82
N ALA A 66 17.30 3.91 2.08
CA ALA A 66 17.51 3.93 0.64
C ALA A 66 19.01 3.99 0.27
N THR A 67 19.83 4.71 1.04
CA THR A 67 21.22 5.04 0.64
C THR A 67 22.29 4.26 1.41
N TRP A 68 21.97 3.51 2.47
CA TRP A 68 23.00 2.87 3.31
C TRP A 68 23.94 1.97 2.53
N GLY A 69 23.43 1.18 1.56
CA GLY A 69 24.26 0.30 0.73
C GLY A 69 25.27 1.09 -0.10
N SER A 70 24.83 2.16 -0.76
CA SER A 70 25.69 3.06 -1.53
C SER A 70 26.72 3.78 -0.65
N VAL A 71 26.32 4.21 0.56
CA VAL A 71 27.22 4.86 1.53
C VAL A 71 28.31 3.90 2.01
N LEU A 72 27.93 2.66 2.37
CA LEU A 72 28.91 1.64 2.78
C LEU A 72 29.87 1.31 1.64
N PHE A 73 29.37 1.17 0.42
CA PHE A 73 30.22 0.96 -0.75
C PHE A 73 31.21 2.13 -0.97
N ALA A 74 30.73 3.38 -0.87
CA ALA A 74 31.58 4.57 -0.96
C ALA A 74 32.63 4.63 0.17
N MET A 75 32.27 4.28 1.41
CA MET A 75 33.22 4.22 2.53
C MET A 75 34.29 3.14 2.31
N MET A 76 33.89 1.95 1.85
CA MET A 76 34.81 0.85 1.60
C MET A 76 35.79 1.17 0.46
N THR A 77 35.32 1.78 -0.62
CA THR A 77 36.19 2.24 -1.71
C THR A 77 37.13 3.34 -1.23
N GLY A 78 36.65 4.30 -0.43
CA GLY A 78 37.49 5.34 0.17
C GLY A 78 38.60 4.79 1.08
N LEU A 79 38.26 3.87 1.98
CA LEU A 79 39.22 3.21 2.88
C LEU A 79 40.27 2.39 2.12
N SER A 80 39.85 1.69 1.06
CA SER A 80 40.75 0.90 0.22
C SER A 80 41.76 1.79 -0.50
N ASN A 81 41.30 2.93 -1.03
CA ASN A 81 42.18 3.93 -1.63
C ASN A 81 43.13 4.54 -0.59
N TYR A 82 42.65 4.93 0.60
CA TYR A 82 43.50 5.49 1.65
C TYR A 82 44.66 4.55 2.02
N LYS A 83 44.40 3.24 2.16
CA LYS A 83 45.45 2.25 2.42
C LYS A 83 46.44 2.11 1.26
N LEU A 84 45.96 2.17 0.03
CA LEU A 84 46.80 2.13 -1.17
C LEU A 84 47.75 3.34 -1.23
N TRP A 85 47.25 4.54 -0.90
CA TRP A 85 48.03 5.79 -0.96
C TRP A 85 48.99 5.98 0.21
N ASN A 86 48.69 5.47 1.41
CA ASN A 86 49.60 5.52 2.56
C ASN A 86 50.55 4.31 2.68
N GLY A 87 50.56 3.44 1.67
CA GLY A 87 51.54 2.36 1.57
C GLY A 87 52.96 2.88 1.29
N PRO A 88 54.01 2.12 1.63
CA PRO A 88 55.41 2.61 1.70
C PRO A 88 56.12 2.89 0.36
N ALA A 89 55.43 3.15 -0.77
CA ALA A 89 56.08 3.12 -2.09
C ALA A 89 55.58 4.12 -3.15
N ILE A 90 54.76 5.13 -2.83
CA ILE A 90 54.28 6.07 -3.85
C ILE A 90 55.02 7.40 -3.72
N ASP A 91 55.96 7.65 -4.65
CA ASP A 91 56.68 8.91 -4.79
C ASP A 91 55.70 10.06 -5.09
N THR A 92 55.64 11.02 -4.17
CA THR A 92 54.73 12.18 -4.17
C THR A 92 55.01 13.16 -5.32
N THR A 93 56.08 12.93 -6.09
CA THR A 93 56.48 13.77 -7.22
C THR A 93 55.84 13.35 -8.55
N SER A 94 55.03 12.29 -8.57
CA SER A 94 54.49 11.72 -9.81
C SER A 94 53.56 12.66 -10.59
N ARG A 95 53.73 12.71 -11.92
CA ARG A 95 52.91 13.48 -12.89
C ARG A 95 51.41 13.19 -12.78
N LEU A 96 51.04 12.07 -12.18
CA LEU A 96 49.65 11.66 -11.92
C LEU A 96 48.97 12.59 -10.91
N ILE A 97 49.60 12.94 -9.79
CA ILE A 97 49.00 13.81 -8.76
C ILE A 97 48.63 15.18 -9.35
N LYS A 98 49.49 15.74 -10.20
CA LYS A 98 49.20 16.99 -10.92
C LYS A 98 48.01 16.87 -11.88
N ARG A 99 47.80 15.70 -12.50
CA ARG A 99 46.61 15.43 -13.35
C ARG A 99 45.35 15.21 -12.51
N LEU A 100 45.44 14.56 -11.34
CA LEU A 100 44.32 14.40 -10.41
C LEU A 100 43.80 15.75 -9.90
N SER A 101 44.66 16.76 -9.72
CA SER A 101 44.23 18.12 -9.36
C SER A 101 43.27 18.76 -10.38
N ALA A 102 43.42 18.46 -11.68
CA ALA A 102 42.48 18.92 -12.70
C ALA A 102 41.10 18.25 -12.56
N VAL A 103 41.08 16.97 -12.14
CA VAL A 103 39.84 16.24 -11.86
C VAL A 103 39.07 16.88 -10.70
N THR A 104 39.75 17.39 -9.68
CA THR A 104 39.10 18.12 -8.58
C THR A 104 38.30 19.32 -9.07
N LYS A 105 38.87 20.13 -9.98
CA LYS A 105 38.15 21.27 -10.56
C LYS A 105 36.93 20.84 -11.37
N VAL A 106 37.06 19.80 -12.20
CA VAL A 106 35.93 19.25 -12.97
C VAL A 106 34.85 18.70 -12.02
N TRP A 107 35.26 18.06 -10.93
CA TRP A 107 34.36 17.53 -9.91
C TRP A 107 33.55 18.63 -9.21
N GLU A 108 34.17 19.77 -8.89
CA GLU A 108 33.47 20.93 -8.32
C GLU A 108 32.38 21.45 -9.27
N TYR A 109 32.69 21.61 -10.56
CA TYR A 109 31.68 21.99 -11.55
C TYR A 109 30.55 20.95 -11.66
N GLN A 110 30.91 19.65 -11.72
CA GLN A 110 29.92 18.58 -11.79
C GLN A 110 29.01 18.56 -10.56
N LEU A 111 29.51 18.87 -9.36
CA LEU A 111 28.73 18.93 -8.13
C LEU A 111 27.68 20.04 -8.20
N THR A 112 28.07 21.24 -8.68
CA THR A 112 27.12 22.35 -8.84
C THR A 112 26.03 22.03 -9.86
N LEU A 113 26.40 21.45 -11.01
CA LEU A 113 25.44 21.03 -12.04
C LEU A 113 24.50 19.94 -11.54
N SER A 114 25.03 18.94 -10.84
CA SER A 114 24.25 17.82 -10.30
C SER A 114 23.27 18.30 -9.23
N THR A 115 23.71 19.20 -8.34
CA THR A 115 22.83 19.84 -7.35
C THR A 115 21.70 20.59 -8.02
N PHE A 116 22.01 21.40 -9.04
CA PHE A 116 21.00 22.16 -9.78
C PHE A 116 19.95 21.23 -10.44
N ILE A 117 20.40 20.20 -11.16
CA ILE A 117 19.51 19.24 -11.81
C ILE A 117 18.65 18.51 -10.77
N LEU A 118 19.26 18.02 -9.69
CA LEU A 118 18.55 17.29 -8.65
C LEU A 118 17.51 18.16 -7.95
N THR A 119 17.83 19.42 -7.63
CA THR A 119 16.88 20.37 -7.05
C THR A 119 15.71 20.65 -8.01
N PHE A 120 15.98 20.82 -9.30
CA PHE A 120 14.93 21.03 -10.30
C PHE A 120 13.99 19.82 -10.41
N PHE A 121 14.55 18.62 -10.58
CA PHE A 121 13.75 17.39 -10.66
C PHE A 121 12.98 17.12 -9.38
N LEU A 122 13.60 17.32 -8.21
CA LEU A 122 12.95 17.14 -6.91
C LEU A 122 11.79 18.11 -6.73
N SER A 123 11.95 19.36 -7.15
CA SER A 123 10.87 20.36 -7.12
C SER A 123 9.68 19.97 -8.00
N GLN A 124 9.95 19.47 -9.22
CA GLN A 124 8.90 19.00 -10.14
C GLN A 124 8.21 17.74 -9.61
N ALA A 125 8.98 16.76 -9.13
CA ALA A 125 8.45 15.53 -8.55
C ALA A 125 7.58 15.82 -7.31
N PHE A 126 8.03 16.73 -6.44
CA PHE A 126 7.27 17.15 -5.26
C PHE A 126 5.95 17.85 -5.65
N SER A 127 6.01 18.76 -6.64
CA SER A 127 4.81 19.45 -7.14
C SER A 127 3.81 18.46 -7.76
N TYR A 128 4.30 17.48 -8.51
CA TYR A 128 3.47 16.41 -9.06
C TYR A 128 2.85 15.54 -7.96
N TRP A 129 3.65 15.09 -7.00
CA TRP A 129 3.18 14.32 -5.84
C TRP A 129 2.08 15.07 -5.08
N GLN A 130 2.26 16.36 -4.81
CA GLN A 130 1.27 17.18 -4.12
C GLN A 130 -0.03 17.31 -4.91
N LYS A 131 0.03 17.41 -6.25
CA LYS A 131 -1.17 17.41 -7.11
C LYS A 131 -1.92 16.08 -7.05
N VAL A 132 -1.21 14.95 -7.17
CA VAL A 132 -1.81 13.61 -7.05
C VAL A 132 -2.45 13.47 -5.67
N TYR A 133 -1.73 13.81 -4.63
CA TYR A 133 -2.19 13.78 -3.24
C TYR A 133 -3.48 14.57 -3.01
N ASN A 134 -3.49 15.83 -3.45
CA ASN A 134 -4.68 16.69 -3.31
C ASN A 134 -5.85 16.15 -4.11
N THR A 135 -5.60 15.63 -5.31
CA THR A 135 -6.64 15.02 -6.16
C THR A 135 -7.25 13.80 -5.48
N THR A 136 -6.43 12.93 -4.92
CA THR A 136 -6.89 11.78 -4.13
C THR A 136 -7.77 12.19 -2.97
N ARG A 137 -7.36 13.22 -2.20
CA ARG A 137 -8.16 13.74 -1.09
C ARG A 137 -9.48 14.36 -1.55
N MET A 138 -9.48 15.09 -2.67
CA MET A 138 -10.72 15.62 -3.25
C MET A 138 -11.68 14.49 -3.63
N ILE A 139 -11.18 13.42 -4.29
CA ILE A 139 -11.99 12.25 -4.66
C ILE A 139 -12.58 11.60 -3.40
N GLN A 140 -11.78 11.39 -2.36
CA GLN A 140 -12.25 10.83 -1.09
C GLN A 140 -13.35 11.68 -0.46
N GLY A 141 -13.18 13.01 -0.44
CA GLY A 141 -14.21 13.94 0.03
C GLY A 141 -15.51 13.81 -0.76
N ARG A 142 -15.42 13.71 -2.10
CA ARG A 142 -16.60 13.56 -2.97
C ARG A 142 -17.31 12.22 -2.82
N ILE A 143 -16.58 11.12 -2.60
CA ILE A 143 -17.19 9.83 -2.30
C ILE A 143 -17.97 9.91 -0.98
N ASN A 144 -17.42 10.58 0.04
CA ASN A 144 -18.12 10.79 1.30
C ASN A 144 -19.37 11.67 1.13
N ASP A 145 -19.29 12.77 0.38
CA ASP A 145 -20.44 13.61 0.04
C ASP A 145 -21.53 12.80 -0.67
N PHE A 146 -21.15 11.95 -1.63
CA PHE A 146 -22.07 11.06 -2.34
C PHE A 146 -22.77 10.08 -1.39
N CYS A 147 -22.03 9.43 -0.49
CA CYS A 147 -22.61 8.55 0.53
C CYS A 147 -23.57 9.31 1.47
N MET A 148 -23.25 10.56 1.81
CA MET A 148 -24.13 11.40 2.63
C MET A 148 -25.42 11.74 1.88
N LEU A 149 -25.34 12.15 0.62
CA LEU A 149 -26.53 12.44 -0.20
C LEU A 149 -27.41 11.20 -0.38
N LEU A 150 -26.79 10.04 -0.62
CA LEU A 150 -27.47 8.76 -0.75
C LEU A 150 -28.24 8.39 0.53
N THR A 151 -27.61 8.55 1.70
CA THR A 151 -28.23 8.26 2.99
C THR A 151 -29.28 9.30 3.41
N MET A 152 -29.13 10.56 2.99
CA MET A 152 -30.14 11.61 3.21
C MET A 152 -31.38 11.42 2.33
N GLY A 153 -31.20 10.96 1.09
CA GLY A 153 -32.28 10.69 0.15
C GLY A 153 -32.98 9.33 0.33
N ALA A 154 -32.38 8.42 1.11
CA ALA A 154 -32.95 7.10 1.34
C ALA A 154 -34.26 7.16 2.13
N GLU A 155 -35.25 6.39 1.67
CA GLU A 155 -36.56 6.32 2.31
C GLU A 155 -36.44 5.84 3.76
N ARG A 156 -36.96 6.67 4.66
CA ARG A 156 -37.07 6.32 6.07
C ARG A 156 -38.49 5.77 6.29
N GLY A 157 -38.61 4.52 6.70
CA GLY A 157 -39.92 3.90 6.99
C GLY A 157 -39.76 2.61 7.79
N VAL A 158 -40.80 2.18 8.49
CA VAL A 158 -40.91 0.78 8.93
C VAL A 158 -41.79 0.11 7.87
N ASP A 159 -41.25 -0.90 7.18
CA ASP A 159 -42.01 -1.71 6.22
C ASP A 159 -42.96 -2.64 7.01
N ASP A 160 -43.95 -2.07 7.66
CA ASP A 160 -44.95 -2.83 8.42
C ASP A 160 -46.23 -2.89 7.58
N ALA A 161 -46.30 -3.91 6.72
CA ALA A 161 -47.42 -4.12 5.79
C ALA A 161 -48.79 -4.27 6.48
N ASN A 162 -48.82 -4.42 7.82
CA ASN A 162 -50.04 -4.52 8.63
C ASN A 162 -50.36 -3.28 9.48
N SER A 163 -49.50 -2.25 9.50
CA SER A 163 -49.74 -1.06 10.32
C SER A 163 -50.50 0.01 9.53
N LYS A 164 -51.83 -0.14 9.47
CA LYS A 164 -52.67 1.00 9.08
C LYS A 164 -52.48 2.10 10.12
N THR A 165 -51.87 3.20 9.69
CA THR A 165 -51.87 4.50 10.38
C THR A 165 -51.14 4.53 11.73
N LYS A 166 -49.82 4.68 11.70
CA LYS A 166 -49.16 5.65 12.59
C LYS A 166 -48.14 6.46 11.80
N ALA A 167 -48.54 7.69 11.46
CA ALA A 167 -47.60 8.73 11.06
C ALA A 167 -46.52 8.85 12.14
N ARG A 168 -45.26 8.77 11.72
CA ARG A 168 -44.08 8.81 12.58
C ARG A 168 -44.03 10.11 13.38
N SER A 169 -44.49 10.07 14.63
CA SER A 169 -44.05 11.00 15.65
C SER A 169 -43.06 10.29 16.58
N ASN A 170 -41.90 10.93 16.71
CA ASN A 170 -40.93 10.80 17.78
C ASN A 170 -39.99 9.57 17.73
N ALA A 171 -38.71 9.91 17.55
CA ALA A 171 -37.52 9.05 17.55
C ALA A 171 -37.24 8.33 18.90
N SER A 172 -38.23 8.14 19.77
CA SER A 172 -38.03 7.62 21.14
C SER A 172 -38.27 6.12 21.30
N THR A 173 -38.83 5.43 20.31
CA THR A 173 -39.14 3.98 20.38
C THR A 173 -38.49 3.16 19.28
N VAL A 174 -37.52 3.73 18.56
CA VAL A 174 -36.68 2.95 17.66
C VAL A 174 -35.67 2.19 18.52
N ASP A 175 -35.70 0.86 18.46
CA ASP A 175 -34.66 0.01 19.05
C ASP A 175 -33.29 0.60 18.68
N LYS A 176 -32.40 0.72 19.68
CA LYS A 176 -31.12 1.48 19.64
C LYS A 176 -30.12 1.06 18.53
N GLY A 177 -30.51 0.28 17.54
CA GLY A 177 -29.70 -0.11 16.38
C GLY A 177 -30.36 0.05 15.01
N SER A 178 -31.66 0.31 14.89
CA SER A 178 -32.26 0.42 13.54
C SER A 178 -32.14 1.85 13.02
N ARG A 179 -31.42 2.02 11.90
CA ARG A 179 -31.09 3.33 11.31
C ARG A 179 -32.29 4.09 10.72
N GLY A 180 -33.51 3.62 10.97
CA GLY A 180 -34.76 4.24 10.53
C GLY A 180 -35.07 4.12 9.04
N PHE A 181 -34.25 3.39 8.26
CA PHE A 181 -34.45 3.12 6.85
C PHE A 181 -35.49 2.01 6.61
N SER A 182 -36.24 2.09 5.51
CA SER A 182 -36.97 0.94 4.96
C SER A 182 -35.97 -0.14 4.56
N LYS A 183 -36.33 -1.43 4.62
CA LYS A 183 -35.41 -2.54 4.28
C LYS A 183 -34.91 -2.41 2.85
N ARG A 184 -35.80 -2.02 1.93
CA ARG A 184 -35.47 -1.79 0.52
C ARG A 184 -34.46 -0.66 0.35
N ALA A 185 -34.64 0.43 1.10
CA ALA A 185 -33.74 1.58 1.04
C ALA A 185 -32.36 1.25 1.61
N GLU A 186 -32.32 0.49 2.71
CA GLU A 186 -31.07 0.02 3.32
C GLU A 186 -30.27 -0.88 2.36
N GLU A 187 -30.92 -1.86 1.74
CA GLU A 187 -30.29 -2.73 0.73
C GLU A 187 -29.72 -1.93 -0.45
N PHE A 188 -30.49 -0.95 -0.96
CA PHE A 188 -30.04 -0.10 -2.05
C PHE A 188 -28.84 0.78 -1.68
N VAL A 189 -28.87 1.38 -0.48
CA VAL A 189 -27.77 2.21 0.02
C VAL A 189 -26.51 1.37 0.18
N ASN A 190 -26.62 0.18 0.77
CA ASN A 190 -25.49 -0.74 0.94
C ASN A 190 -24.89 -1.19 -0.40
N LEU A 191 -25.74 -1.48 -1.40
CA LEU A 191 -25.30 -1.85 -2.75
C LEU A 191 -24.53 -0.71 -3.43
N CYS A 192 -25.05 0.52 -3.39
CA CYS A 192 -24.39 1.70 -3.95
C CYS A 192 -23.06 2.01 -3.25
N MET A 193 -23.00 1.93 -1.91
CA MET A 193 -21.76 2.13 -1.16
C MET A 193 -20.72 1.05 -1.49
N ARG A 194 -21.15 -0.21 -1.63
CA ARG A 194 -20.27 -1.32 -2.03
C ARG A 194 -19.66 -1.07 -3.41
N TYR A 195 -20.46 -0.67 -4.40
CA TYR A 195 -19.95 -0.38 -5.74
C TYR A 195 -19.03 0.84 -5.79
N ALA A 196 -19.34 1.91 -5.04
CA ALA A 196 -18.45 3.06 -4.95
C ALA A 196 -17.07 2.66 -4.40
N ARG A 197 -17.04 1.88 -3.31
CA ARG A 197 -15.81 1.34 -2.70
C ARG A 197 -15.05 0.40 -3.65
N LEU A 198 -15.76 -0.47 -4.35
CA LEU A 198 -15.18 -1.42 -5.31
C LEU A 198 -14.54 -0.67 -6.48
N SER A 199 -15.22 0.32 -7.06
CA SER A 199 -14.66 1.13 -8.15
C SER A 199 -13.40 1.89 -7.73
N HIS A 200 -13.40 2.44 -6.51
CA HIS A 200 -12.23 3.12 -5.96
C HIS A 200 -11.06 2.15 -5.73
N THR A 201 -11.35 0.93 -5.26
CA THR A 201 -10.33 -0.12 -5.07
C THR A 201 -9.74 -0.56 -6.41
N PHE A 202 -10.57 -0.75 -7.44
CA PHE A 202 -10.09 -1.10 -8.78
C PHE A 202 -9.31 0.03 -9.44
N PHE A 203 -9.72 1.28 -9.25
CA PHE A 203 -8.95 2.43 -9.70
C PHE A 203 -7.52 2.40 -9.14
N TRP A 204 -7.36 2.17 -7.83
CA TRP A 204 -6.04 2.06 -7.21
C TRP A 204 -5.27 0.80 -7.62
N ALA A 205 -5.96 -0.31 -7.84
CA ALA A 205 -5.34 -1.53 -8.33
C ALA A 205 -4.86 -1.42 -9.79
N ALA A 206 -5.54 -0.61 -10.62
CA ALA A 206 -5.18 -0.37 -12.01
C ALA A 206 -4.02 0.63 -12.15
N THR A 207 -3.91 1.58 -11.22
CA THR A 207 -2.71 2.43 -11.15
C THR A 207 -1.51 1.59 -10.73
N ALA A 208 -0.44 1.60 -11.52
CA ALA A 208 0.84 0.99 -11.16
C ALA A 208 1.47 1.79 -10.01
N THR A 209 0.98 1.59 -8.79
CA THR A 209 1.55 2.15 -7.58
C THR A 209 2.35 1.05 -6.90
N SER A 210 3.64 1.29 -6.67
CA SER A 210 4.50 0.43 -5.85
C SER A 210 4.09 0.40 -4.36
N SER A 211 3.03 1.14 -3.98
CA SER A 211 2.46 1.10 -2.62
C SER A 211 1.28 0.15 -2.64
N ASN A 212 1.35 -0.86 -1.77
CA ASN A 212 0.28 -1.81 -1.54
C ASN A 212 -0.69 -1.38 -0.44
N GLY A 213 -0.50 -0.18 0.14
CA GLY A 213 -1.31 0.40 1.23
C GLY A 213 -1.32 -0.39 2.55
N LEU A 214 -0.85 -1.64 2.55
CA LEU A 214 -0.96 -2.61 3.64
C LEU A 214 0.37 -2.79 4.38
N ASN A 215 1.51 -2.80 3.69
CA ASN A 215 2.83 -2.94 4.31
C ASN A 215 3.32 -1.63 4.97
N ASP A 216 2.73 -0.49 4.64
CA ASP A 216 3.13 0.82 5.18
C ASP A 216 2.70 1.01 6.64
N CYS A 217 1.83 0.15 7.17
CA CYS A 217 1.46 0.17 8.57
C CYS A 217 2.38 -0.76 9.38
N GLU A 218 3.27 -0.14 10.15
CA GLU A 218 4.31 -0.76 11.00
C GLU A 218 3.76 -1.88 11.92
N LYS A 219 2.49 -1.78 12.31
CA LYS A 219 1.75 -2.79 13.09
C LYS A 219 1.62 -4.15 12.38
N TYR A 220 1.77 -4.20 11.06
CA TYR A 220 1.68 -5.43 10.25
C TYR A 220 3.04 -6.06 9.95
N SER A 221 4.15 -5.32 10.11
CA SER A 221 5.50 -5.87 9.95
C SER A 221 5.92 -6.80 11.09
N THR A 222 5.30 -6.65 12.27
CA THR A 222 5.64 -7.41 13.47
C THR A 222 4.89 -8.74 13.62
N ASP A 223 3.86 -8.97 12.81
CA ASP A 223 2.83 -9.99 13.10
C ASP A 223 2.84 -11.19 12.12
N GLY A 224 3.89 -11.36 11.30
CA GLY A 224 3.92 -12.41 10.28
C GLY A 224 5.32 -12.95 9.98
N SER A 225 5.83 -13.86 10.81
CA SER A 225 7.05 -14.63 10.53
C SER A 225 6.87 -15.74 9.48
N ASP A 226 5.62 -16.07 9.10
CA ASP A 226 5.31 -17.19 8.18
C ASP A 226 4.57 -16.76 6.89
N ALA A 227 4.45 -15.46 6.63
CA ALA A 227 3.80 -14.99 5.42
C ALA A 227 4.74 -15.11 4.21
N VAL A 228 4.33 -15.90 3.22
CA VAL A 228 4.97 -15.97 1.89
C VAL A 228 5.24 -14.54 1.42
N PRO A 229 6.48 -14.20 1.03
CA PRO A 229 6.80 -12.89 0.49
C PRO A 229 5.93 -12.69 -0.73
N ILE A 230 4.90 -11.85 -0.58
CA ILE A 230 4.15 -11.35 -1.71
C ILE A 230 5.13 -10.41 -2.40
N ASP A 231 5.36 -10.65 -3.68
CA ASP A 231 6.13 -9.74 -4.50
C ASP A 231 5.36 -8.41 -4.53
N ASP A 232 5.83 -7.46 -3.72
CA ASP A 232 5.15 -6.20 -3.42
C ASP A 232 4.89 -5.36 -4.68
N ASP A 233 5.60 -5.66 -5.76
CA ASP A 233 5.48 -5.00 -7.06
C ASP A 233 4.21 -5.39 -7.85
N HIS A 234 3.44 -6.41 -7.41
CA HIS A 234 2.38 -7.01 -8.24
C HIS A 234 0.96 -7.03 -7.63
N ILE A 235 0.73 -6.34 -6.50
CA ILE A 235 -0.57 -6.43 -5.79
C ILE A 235 -1.74 -5.84 -6.61
N GLY A 236 -1.52 -4.73 -7.32
CA GLY A 236 -2.53 -4.13 -8.21
C GLY A 236 -2.97 -5.10 -9.33
N PRO A 237 -2.05 -5.57 -10.18
CA PRO A 237 -2.35 -6.57 -11.21
C PRO A 237 -2.96 -7.86 -10.66
N LEU A 238 -2.60 -8.26 -9.44
CA LEU A 238 -3.13 -9.46 -8.81
C LEU A 238 -4.59 -9.30 -8.36
N LEU A 239 -4.99 -8.14 -7.83
CA LEU A 239 -6.39 -7.85 -7.48
C LEU A 239 -7.31 -7.87 -8.70
N LEU A 240 -6.79 -7.43 -9.84
CA LEU A 240 -7.45 -7.42 -11.14
C LEU A 240 -7.45 -8.80 -11.84
N SER A 241 -6.62 -9.73 -11.36
CA SER A 241 -6.57 -11.08 -11.91
C SER A 241 -7.84 -11.91 -11.55
N PRO A 242 -8.14 -12.99 -12.29
CA PRO A 242 -9.25 -13.89 -11.95
C PRO A 242 -9.17 -14.45 -10.52
N TYR A 243 -7.95 -14.59 -9.99
CA TYR A 243 -7.70 -15.03 -8.62
C TYR A 243 -8.06 -13.94 -7.60
N GLY A 244 -7.67 -12.69 -7.86
CA GLY A 244 -8.04 -11.54 -7.03
C GLY A 244 -9.54 -11.32 -6.97
N LEU A 245 -10.23 -11.42 -8.11
CA LEU A 245 -11.68 -11.35 -8.17
C LEU A 245 -12.36 -12.49 -7.38
N LYS A 246 -11.83 -13.72 -7.44
CA LYS A 246 -12.33 -14.83 -6.62
C LYS A 246 -12.14 -14.58 -5.12
N ALA A 247 -11.05 -13.93 -4.74
CA ALA A 247 -10.85 -13.50 -3.36
C ALA A 247 -11.91 -12.47 -2.96
N LEU A 248 -12.15 -11.41 -3.76
CA LEU A 248 -13.19 -10.42 -3.48
C LEU A 248 -14.59 -11.03 -3.32
N VAL A 249 -14.91 -12.08 -4.08
CA VAL A 249 -16.16 -12.85 -3.88
C VAL A 249 -16.18 -13.57 -2.53
N LYS A 250 -15.06 -14.19 -2.13
CA LYS A 250 -14.93 -14.82 -0.80
C LYS A 250 -15.03 -13.79 0.34
N ALA A 251 -14.59 -12.55 0.10
CA ALA A 251 -14.69 -11.44 1.05
C ALA A 251 -16.10 -10.86 1.22
N GLY A 252 -17.06 -11.25 0.36
CA GLY A 252 -18.39 -10.64 0.31
C GLY A 252 -18.43 -9.25 -0.34
N GLN A 253 -17.31 -8.77 -0.89
CA GLN A 253 -17.23 -7.46 -1.55
C GLN A 253 -17.77 -7.48 -2.99
N LEU A 254 -17.80 -8.66 -3.62
CA LEU A 254 -18.30 -8.88 -4.98
C LEU A 254 -19.21 -10.10 -5.00
N THR A 255 -20.31 -10.08 -5.75
CA THR A 255 -21.14 -11.27 -5.95
C THR A 255 -20.55 -12.19 -7.03
N LYS A 256 -20.96 -13.47 -7.04
CA LYS A 256 -20.51 -14.43 -8.07
C LYS A 256 -20.94 -13.99 -9.47
N GLU A 257 -22.15 -13.44 -9.58
CA GLU A 257 -22.74 -12.92 -10.82
C GLU A 257 -21.99 -11.67 -11.31
N GLU A 258 -21.68 -10.73 -10.41
CA GLU A 258 -20.88 -9.54 -10.75
C GLU A 258 -19.48 -9.91 -11.26
N ARG A 259 -18.83 -10.90 -10.62
CA ARG A 259 -17.55 -11.43 -11.09
C ARG A 259 -17.65 -12.02 -12.49
N GLU A 260 -18.68 -12.82 -12.75
CA GLU A 260 -18.88 -13.46 -14.06
C GLU A 260 -19.22 -12.42 -15.13
N GLY A 261 -19.99 -11.39 -14.79
CA GLY A 261 -20.23 -10.23 -15.64
C GLY A 261 -18.94 -9.46 -15.97
N LEU A 262 -18.09 -9.19 -14.98
CA LEU A 262 -16.80 -8.52 -15.19
C LEU A 262 -15.88 -9.35 -16.10
N MET A 263 -15.74 -10.65 -15.83
CA MET A 263 -14.95 -11.57 -16.66
C MET A 263 -15.53 -11.72 -18.08
N GLY A 264 -16.86 -11.71 -18.20
CA GLY A 264 -17.58 -11.84 -19.46
C GLY A 264 -17.54 -10.57 -20.32
N SER A 265 -17.32 -9.40 -19.71
CA SER A 265 -17.24 -8.13 -20.43
C SER A 265 -16.05 -8.04 -21.39
N GLY A 266 -15.00 -8.85 -21.16
CA GLY A 266 -13.76 -8.81 -21.94
C GLY A 266 -12.96 -7.52 -21.80
N LEU A 267 -13.43 -6.57 -20.98
CA LEU A 267 -12.69 -5.36 -20.67
C LEU A 267 -11.62 -5.71 -19.61
N PRO A 268 -10.39 -5.16 -19.74
CA PRO A 268 -9.49 -5.17 -18.61
C PRO A 268 -10.22 -4.49 -17.44
N PRO A 269 -10.22 -5.08 -16.24
CA PRO A 269 -10.89 -4.48 -15.09
C PRO A 269 -10.11 -3.23 -14.67
N SER A 270 -10.39 -2.10 -15.29
CA SER A 270 -9.81 -0.78 -15.01
C SER A 270 -10.89 0.28 -15.08
#